data_AF-A0A8T5QRB1-F1
#
_entry.id   AF-A0A8T5QRB1-F1
#
_cell.length_a   1.000
_cell.length_b   1.000
_cell.length_c   1.000
_cell.angle_alpha   90.00
_cell.angle_beta   90.00
_cell.angle_gamma   90.00
#
_symmetry.space_group_name_H-M   'P 1'
#
loop_
_entity.id
_entity.type
_entity.pdbx_description
1 polymer ?
#
loop_
_entity_poly.entity_id
_entity_poly.type
_entity_poly.pdbx_seq_one_letter_code
_entity_poly.pdbx_strand_id
1 'polypeptide(L)'
;MRFERLEHLRKEGEHTPDFRARLTYASEQLPPVRAYFHRAGFGEAYTDGAHSVEKVAKEHLIKTLSGNPHLFKRVDFMIAALWGSEGHKMIDLARWVGIEPGKWPGNPELLDIIVFKDGVYMPQILERTCEDSIIVFGKEAEYRRTTKDRTDFMEHPPDIEGLVDY
;
A
#
# COMPACT_ATOMS: atom_id res chain seq x y z
N MET A 1 -10.63 1.31 14.88
CA MET A 1 -11.14 0.44 13.78
C MET A 1 -10.10 -0.63 13.56
N ARG A 2 -10.47 -1.91 13.68
CA ARG A 2 -9.55 -3.03 13.48
C ARG A 2 -10.14 -3.93 12.41
N PHE A 3 -9.48 -4.00 11.26
CA PHE A 3 -9.86 -4.94 10.22
C PHE A 3 -8.65 -5.31 9.37
N GLU A 4 -8.69 -6.51 8.83
CA GLU A 4 -7.70 -7.05 7.90
C GLU A 4 -8.47 -7.76 6.78
N ARG A 5 -8.16 -7.43 5.52
CA ARG A 5 -8.69 -8.13 4.36
C ARG A 5 -7.58 -8.33 3.34
N LEU A 6 -7.37 -9.58 2.93
CA LEU A 6 -6.48 -9.95 1.85
C LEU A 6 -7.31 -10.42 0.66
N GLU A 7 -7.11 -9.77 -0.49
CA GLU A 7 -7.76 -10.06 -1.76
C GLU A 7 -6.69 -10.52 -2.75
N HIS A 8 -6.92 -11.62 -3.44
CA HIS A 8 -6.02 -12.09 -4.49
C HIS A 8 -6.43 -11.46 -5.82
N LEU A 9 -5.44 -10.96 -6.57
CA LEU A 9 -5.65 -10.25 -7.82
C LEU A 9 -5.09 -11.04 -9.01
N ARG A 10 -5.85 -11.08 -10.09
CA ARG A 10 -5.43 -11.55 -11.41
C ARG A 10 -5.10 -10.35 -12.30
N LYS A 11 -3.95 -10.41 -12.99
CA LYS A 11 -3.63 -9.45 -14.05
C LYS A 11 -4.40 -9.82 -15.33
N GLU A 12 -5.06 -8.84 -15.93
CA GLU A 12 -5.67 -8.92 -17.25
C GLU A 12 -5.16 -7.81 -18.15
N GLY A 13 -4.79 -8.14 -19.38
CA GLY A 13 -4.15 -7.22 -20.32
C GLY A 13 -2.63 -7.13 -20.14
N GLU A 14 -1.93 -6.77 -21.22
CA GLU A 14 -0.48 -6.74 -21.26
C GLU A 14 0.10 -5.49 -20.57
N HIS A 15 -0.58 -4.35 -20.73
CA HIS A 15 -0.13 -3.02 -20.29
C HIS A 15 -0.79 -2.54 -19.00
N THR A 16 -1.24 -3.46 -18.16
CA THR A 16 -1.89 -3.16 -16.88
C THR A 16 -0.96 -3.44 -15.70
N PRO A 17 -1.21 -2.79 -14.54
CA PRO A 17 -0.37 -2.96 -13.36
C PRO A 17 -0.24 -4.42 -12.93
N ASP A 18 0.93 -4.82 -12.43
CA ASP A 18 1.25 -6.21 -12.15
C ASP A 18 1.23 -6.56 -10.66
N PHE A 19 0.02 -6.60 -10.09
CA PHE A 19 -0.21 -6.95 -8.68
C PHE A 19 -0.93 -8.30 -8.52
N ARG A 20 -0.48 -9.09 -7.54
CA ARG A 20 -1.03 -10.43 -7.21
C ARG A 20 -2.00 -10.42 -6.04
N ALA A 21 -1.96 -9.39 -5.20
CA ALA A 21 -2.84 -9.28 -4.06
C ALA A 21 -2.97 -7.83 -3.58
N ARG A 22 -4.03 -7.58 -2.82
CA ARG A 22 -4.29 -6.33 -2.11
C ARG A 22 -4.62 -6.67 -0.66
N LEU A 23 -3.86 -6.10 0.27
CA LEU A 23 -4.10 -6.19 1.70
C LEU A 23 -4.63 -4.85 2.18
N THR A 24 -5.82 -4.82 2.77
CA THR A 24 -6.24 -3.68 3.58
C THR A 24 -6.08 -4.01 5.06
N TYR A 25 -5.41 -3.14 5.80
CA TYR A 25 -5.10 -3.31 7.22
C TYR A 25 -5.38 -2.01 7.99
N ALA A 26 -6.12 -2.11 9.08
CA ALA A 26 -6.31 -1.03 10.04
C ALA A 26 -6.15 -1.56 11.46
N SER A 27 -5.46 -0.79 12.30
CA SER A 27 -5.30 -1.07 13.73
C SER A 27 -5.44 0.21 14.55
N GLU A 28 -5.33 0.10 15.87
CA GLU A 28 -5.32 1.28 16.75
C GLU A 28 -3.94 1.95 16.79
N GLN A 29 -2.89 1.22 16.42
CA GLN A 29 -1.50 1.66 16.52
C GLN A 29 -0.98 2.31 15.23
N LEU A 30 -1.62 2.05 14.09
CA LEU A 30 -1.21 2.52 12.78
C LEU A 30 -2.39 3.15 12.04
N PRO A 31 -2.17 4.21 11.24
CA PRO A 31 -3.17 4.66 10.29
C PRO A 31 -3.57 3.52 9.34
N PRO A 32 -4.84 3.49 8.86
CA PRO A 32 -5.28 2.52 7.88
C PRO A 32 -4.37 2.52 6.66
N VAL A 33 -4.00 1.34 6.19
CA VAL A 33 -3.16 1.14 5.01
C VAL A 33 -3.81 0.15 4.06
N ARG A 34 -3.75 0.45 2.78
CA ARG A 34 -4.00 -0.52 1.72
C ARG A 34 -2.71 -0.77 0.97
N ALA A 35 -2.31 -2.02 0.87
CA ALA A 35 -1.03 -2.44 0.36
C ALA A 35 -1.24 -3.38 -0.84
N TYR A 36 -0.66 -3.01 -1.97
CA TYR A 36 -0.67 -3.79 -3.20
C TYR A 36 0.61 -4.62 -3.28
N PHE A 37 0.48 -5.93 -3.52
CA PHE A 37 1.62 -6.85 -3.58
C PHE A 37 1.97 -7.09 -5.04
N HIS A 38 3.07 -6.49 -5.49
CA HIS A 38 3.52 -6.55 -6.87
C HIS A 38 4.06 -7.95 -7.21
N ARG A 39 4.09 -8.34 -8.48
CA ARG A 39 4.69 -9.64 -8.87
C ARG A 39 6.22 -9.58 -9.03
N ALA A 40 6.77 -8.47 -9.51
CA ALA A 40 8.21 -8.34 -9.75
C ALA A 40 9.04 -8.51 -8.47
N GLY A 41 10.02 -9.43 -8.53
CA GLY A 41 10.95 -9.76 -7.44
C GLY A 41 10.29 -10.27 -6.15
N PHE A 42 8.96 -10.35 -6.09
CA PHE A 42 8.23 -10.51 -4.84
C PHE A 42 8.41 -11.89 -4.22
N GLY A 43 8.34 -12.94 -5.05
CA GLY A 43 8.55 -14.31 -4.58
C GLY A 43 9.96 -14.55 -4.03
N GLU A 44 10.97 -13.87 -4.58
CA GLU A 44 12.36 -13.96 -4.12
C GLU A 44 12.57 -13.16 -2.82
N ALA A 45 12.08 -11.92 -2.76
CA ALA A 45 12.28 -11.06 -1.60
C ALA A 45 11.45 -11.48 -0.38
N TYR A 46 10.23 -11.99 -0.58
CA TYR A 46 9.27 -12.29 0.49
C TYR A 46 9.09 -13.78 0.76
N THR A 47 10.00 -14.64 0.34
CA THR A 47 10.02 -16.04 0.77
C THR A 47 10.91 -16.23 2.01
N ASP A 48 10.47 -17.07 2.94
CA ASP A 48 11.28 -17.55 4.07
C ASP A 48 11.33 -19.09 4.14
N GLY A 49 10.77 -19.77 3.14
CA GLY A 49 10.68 -21.23 3.06
C GLY A 49 9.68 -21.90 4.01
N ALA A 50 9.03 -21.14 4.91
CA ALA A 50 8.13 -21.65 5.93
C ALA A 50 6.70 -21.12 5.81
N HIS A 51 6.53 -19.93 5.24
CA HIS A 51 5.25 -19.22 5.16
C HIS A 51 4.86 -18.85 3.74
N SER A 52 3.58 -18.51 3.53
CA SER A 52 3.15 -17.90 2.28
C SER A 52 3.79 -16.52 2.10
N VAL A 53 4.13 -16.17 0.86
CA VAL A 53 4.77 -14.89 0.54
C VAL A 53 3.91 -13.70 0.97
N GLU A 54 2.58 -13.81 0.92
CA GLU A 54 1.64 -12.79 1.39
C GLU A 54 1.70 -12.61 2.91
N LYS A 55 1.91 -13.69 3.68
CA LYS A 55 2.09 -13.61 5.13
C LYS A 55 3.39 -12.89 5.48
N VAL A 56 4.50 -13.27 4.82
CA VAL A 56 5.81 -12.62 5.04
C VAL A 56 5.75 -11.14 4.65
N ALA A 57 5.07 -10.80 3.56
CA ALA A 57 4.88 -9.42 3.12
C ALA A 57 4.05 -8.60 4.11
N LYS A 58 2.95 -9.15 4.63
CA LYS A 58 2.15 -8.51 5.68
C LYS A 58 2.98 -8.26 6.94
N GLU A 59 3.70 -9.28 7.42
CA GLU A 59 4.54 -9.15 8.63
C GLU A 59 5.63 -8.10 8.43
N HIS A 60 6.25 -8.08 7.25
CA HIS A 60 7.23 -7.08 6.88
C HIS A 60 6.64 -5.66 6.87
N LEU A 61 5.47 -5.46 6.27
CA LEU A 61 4.76 -4.17 6.27
C LEU A 61 4.50 -3.71 7.71
N ILE A 62 3.84 -4.54 8.51
CA ILE A 62 3.45 -4.19 9.88
C ILE A 62 4.69 -3.90 10.74
N LYS A 63 5.74 -4.73 10.64
CA LYS A 63 7.00 -4.49 11.35
C LYS A 63 7.66 -3.19 10.94
N THR A 64 7.67 -2.87 9.64
CA THR A 64 8.27 -1.64 9.11
C THR A 64 7.52 -0.40 9.60
N LEU A 65 6.18 -0.42 9.51
CA LEU A 65 5.36 0.70 9.96
C LEU A 65 5.45 0.89 11.48
N SER A 66 5.37 -0.21 12.23
CA SER A 66 5.45 -0.17 13.71
C SER A 66 6.84 0.19 14.24
N GLY A 67 7.90 -0.10 13.46
CA GLY A 67 9.27 0.30 13.77
C GLY A 67 9.55 1.79 13.51
N ASN A 68 8.70 2.46 12.73
CA ASN A 68 8.87 3.87 12.35
C ASN A 68 7.66 4.75 12.70
N PRO A 69 7.08 4.66 13.92
CA PRO A 69 5.80 5.28 14.24
C PRO A 69 5.83 6.82 14.16
N HIS A 70 7.00 7.43 14.32
CA HIS A 70 7.20 8.87 14.21
C HIS A 70 6.90 9.41 12.81
N LEU A 71 7.02 8.59 11.76
CA LEU A 71 6.69 8.96 10.38
C LEU A 71 5.18 9.01 10.13
N PHE A 72 4.36 8.45 11.02
CA PHE A 72 2.92 8.24 10.75
C PHE A 72 1.98 9.00 11.70
N LYS A 73 2.52 9.80 12.63
CA LYS A 73 1.74 10.48 13.69
C LYS A 73 0.59 11.37 13.20
N ARG A 74 0.67 11.90 11.98
CA ARG A 74 -0.31 12.84 11.39
C ARG A 74 -0.97 12.29 10.12
N VAL A 75 -0.70 11.03 9.80
CA VAL A 75 -1.16 10.41 8.57
C VAL A 75 -2.57 9.88 8.78
N ASP A 76 -3.49 10.25 7.89
CA ASP A 76 -4.89 9.87 7.98
C ASP A 76 -5.17 8.49 7.40
N PHE A 77 -4.46 8.15 6.31
CA PHE A 77 -4.40 6.83 5.68
C PHE A 77 -3.18 6.74 4.76
N MET A 78 -2.85 5.52 4.35
CA MET A 78 -1.70 5.24 3.47
C MET A 78 -2.09 4.28 2.36
N ILE A 79 -1.44 4.43 1.21
CA ILE A 79 -1.45 3.41 0.14
C ILE A 79 -0.01 2.97 -0.06
N ALA A 80 0.20 1.66 -0.06
CA ALA A 80 1.52 1.04 -0.19
C ALA A 80 1.58 0.13 -1.42
N ALA A 81 2.76 -0.01 -1.99
CA ALA A 81 3.10 -1.06 -2.95
C ALA A 81 4.33 -1.80 -2.45
N LEU A 82 4.22 -3.12 -2.33
CA LEU A 82 5.29 -4.02 -1.89
C LEU A 82 5.82 -4.76 -3.09
N TRP A 83 7.13 -4.75 -3.27
CA TRP A 83 7.80 -5.37 -4.42
C TRP A 83 9.21 -5.84 -4.03
N GLY A 84 9.83 -6.66 -4.88
CA GLY A 84 11.20 -7.12 -4.65
C GLY A 84 12.19 -6.49 -5.62
N SER A 85 13.35 -6.11 -5.12
CA SER A 85 14.48 -5.63 -5.94
C SER A 85 15.76 -6.34 -5.51
N GLU A 86 16.35 -7.17 -6.37
CA GLU A 86 17.62 -7.85 -6.07
C GLU A 86 17.59 -8.60 -4.73
N GLY A 87 16.49 -9.30 -4.44
CA GLY A 87 16.26 -10.01 -3.17
C GLY A 87 15.85 -9.14 -1.97
N HIS A 88 15.84 -7.80 -2.11
CA HIS A 88 15.43 -6.89 -1.06
C HIS A 88 13.91 -6.65 -1.04
N LYS A 89 13.35 -6.51 0.16
CA LYS A 89 11.94 -6.18 0.39
C LYS A 89 11.75 -4.68 0.29
N MET A 90 11.01 -4.24 -0.72
CA MET A 90 10.77 -2.82 -0.99
C MET A 90 9.34 -2.44 -0.63
N ILE A 91 9.15 -1.26 -0.04
CA ILE A 91 7.84 -0.67 0.20
C ILE A 91 7.86 0.76 -0.34
N ASP A 92 7.07 1.03 -1.37
CA ASP A 92 6.70 2.38 -1.77
C ASP A 92 5.44 2.77 -0.99
N LEU A 93 5.45 3.92 -0.30
CA LEU A 93 4.37 4.30 0.61
C LEU A 93 3.97 5.75 0.40
N ALA A 94 2.79 5.95 -0.16
CA ALA A 94 2.15 7.25 -0.28
C ALA A 94 1.36 7.56 1.01
N ARG A 95 1.53 8.76 1.56
CA ARG A 95 0.96 9.18 2.84
C ARG A 95 0.03 10.38 2.66
N TRP A 96 -1.22 10.25 3.08
CA TRP A 96 -2.19 11.35 3.03
C TRP A 96 -2.44 11.96 4.41
N VAL A 97 -2.59 13.28 4.43
CA VAL A 97 -2.83 14.08 5.64
C VAL A 97 -3.93 15.13 5.39
N GLY A 98 -4.42 15.74 6.46
CA GLY A 98 -5.32 16.89 6.39
C GLY A 98 -6.80 16.56 6.21
N ILE A 99 -7.23 15.32 6.52
CA ILE A 99 -8.64 14.96 6.53
C ILE A 99 -9.28 15.45 7.82
N GLU A 100 -9.91 16.61 7.75
CA GLU A 100 -10.68 17.12 8.89
C GLU A 100 -11.96 16.28 9.12
N PRO A 101 -12.35 16.03 10.38
CA PRO A 101 -13.60 15.35 10.71
C PRO A 101 -14.81 16.00 10.03
N GLY A 102 -15.61 15.20 9.33
CA GLY A 102 -16.82 15.67 8.63
C GLY A 102 -16.56 16.41 7.30
N LYS A 103 -15.30 16.58 6.86
CA LYS A 103 -14.96 17.21 5.58
C LYS A 103 -14.68 16.22 4.44
N TRP A 104 -15.09 14.96 4.56
CA TRP A 104 -14.96 13.98 3.47
C TRP A 104 -15.99 14.27 2.34
N PRO A 105 -15.65 14.08 1.05
CA PRO A 105 -14.36 13.64 0.52
C PRO A 105 -13.25 14.69 0.67
N GLY A 106 -13.55 15.98 0.62
CA GLY A 106 -12.54 17.03 0.82
C GLY A 106 -11.34 16.89 -0.14
N ASN A 107 -10.25 17.60 0.20
CA ASN A 107 -9.01 17.55 -0.55
C ASN A 107 -7.83 17.28 0.40
N PRO A 108 -7.60 16.02 0.81
CA PRO A 108 -6.42 15.68 1.58
C PRO A 108 -5.15 15.96 0.80
N GLU A 109 -4.09 16.32 1.51
CA GLU A 109 -2.78 16.55 0.94
C GLU A 109 -2.01 15.23 0.87
N LEU A 110 -1.42 14.93 -0.29
CA LEU A 110 -0.38 13.92 -0.38
C LEU A 110 0.88 14.53 0.25
N LEU A 111 1.27 14.02 1.42
CA LEU A 111 2.43 14.52 2.15
C LEU A 111 3.72 14.27 1.35
N ASP A 112 3.92 13.01 0.96
CA ASP A 112 5.01 12.53 0.10
C ASP A 112 4.80 11.04 -0.24
N ILE A 113 5.74 10.51 -1.02
CA ILE A 113 5.94 9.09 -1.23
C ILE A 113 7.31 8.74 -0.63
N ILE A 114 7.32 7.86 0.36
CA ILE A 114 8.54 7.38 1.00
C ILE A 114 8.83 5.93 0.62
N VAL A 115 10.10 5.56 0.63
CA VAL A 115 10.56 4.20 0.30
C VAL A 115 11.18 3.55 1.53
N PHE A 116 10.89 2.28 1.74
CA PHE A 116 11.61 1.43 2.68
C PHE A 116 12.30 0.29 1.94
N LYS A 117 13.54 0.00 2.36
CA LYS A 117 14.32 -1.16 1.92
C LYS A 117 14.62 -2.02 3.14
N ASP A 118 14.13 -3.26 3.15
CA ASP A 118 14.23 -4.19 4.28
C ASP A 118 13.80 -3.58 5.64
N GLY A 119 12.80 -2.69 5.59
CA GLY A 119 12.23 -2.02 6.75
C GLY A 119 13.00 -0.78 7.22
N VAL A 120 14.08 -0.42 6.53
CA VAL A 120 14.85 0.80 6.76
C VAL A 120 14.30 1.91 5.86
N TYR A 121 13.97 3.06 6.45
CA TYR A 121 13.53 4.23 5.70
C TYR A 121 14.67 4.78 4.84
N MET A 122 14.38 5.02 3.56
CA MET A 122 15.34 5.53 2.57
C MET A 122 14.98 6.99 2.23
N PRO A 123 15.55 7.99 2.94
CA PRO A 123 15.18 9.40 2.78
C PRO A 123 15.72 10.07 1.50
N GLN A 124 16.50 9.37 0.67
CA GLN A 124 17.10 9.92 -0.54
C GLN A 124 16.37 9.44 -1.80
N ILE A 125 16.12 10.36 -2.73
CA ILE A 125 15.40 10.20 -4.01
C ILE A 125 16.10 9.22 -4.99
N LEU A 126 17.25 8.65 -4.62
CA LEU A 126 18.02 7.76 -5.49
C LEU A 126 17.48 6.32 -5.54
N GLU A 127 16.56 5.95 -4.65
CA GLU A 127 15.91 4.63 -4.70
C GLU A 127 14.67 4.67 -5.60
N ARG A 128 14.55 3.66 -6.46
CA ARG A 128 13.56 3.60 -7.52
C ARG A 128 12.20 3.26 -6.92
N THR A 129 11.19 4.11 -7.09
CA THR A 129 9.78 3.73 -6.92
C THR A 129 9.37 2.87 -8.12
N CYS A 130 8.58 1.82 -7.90
CA CYS A 130 8.02 1.03 -9.00
C CYS A 130 6.98 1.87 -9.76
N GLU A 131 7.01 1.86 -11.09
CA GLU A 131 6.06 2.63 -11.93
C GLU A 131 4.61 2.24 -11.65
N ASP A 132 4.35 0.94 -11.48
CA ASP A 132 3.03 0.41 -11.14
C ASP A 132 2.52 0.93 -9.78
N SER A 133 3.42 1.25 -8.84
CA SER A 133 3.06 1.93 -7.58
C SER A 133 2.42 3.29 -7.86
N ILE A 134 2.99 4.07 -8.79
CA ILE A 134 2.47 5.39 -9.14
C ILE A 134 1.07 5.27 -9.78
N ILE A 135 0.87 4.27 -10.63
CA ILE A 135 -0.42 4.02 -11.27
C ILE A 135 -1.49 3.72 -10.20
N VAL A 136 -1.23 2.79 -9.28
CA VAL A 136 -2.22 2.45 -8.24
C VAL A 136 -2.47 3.60 -7.28
N PHE A 137 -1.45 4.40 -6.93
CA PHE A 137 -1.64 5.58 -6.10
C PHE A 137 -2.54 6.63 -6.78
N GLY A 138 -2.38 6.82 -8.08
CA GLY A 138 -3.24 7.68 -8.88
C GLY A 138 -4.71 7.19 -8.87
N LYS A 139 -4.92 5.90 -9.12
CA LYS A 139 -6.27 5.30 -9.13
C LYS A 139 -6.96 5.34 -7.77
N GLU A 140 -6.21 5.11 -6.70
CA GLU A 140 -6.71 5.28 -5.34
C GLU A 140 -7.12 6.72 -5.05
N ALA A 141 -6.30 7.69 -5.48
CA ALA A 141 -6.61 9.11 -5.32
C ALA A 141 -7.85 9.56 -6.14
N GLU A 142 -8.06 8.98 -7.33
CA GLU A 142 -9.27 9.17 -8.13
C GLU A 142 -10.50 8.61 -7.40
N TYR A 143 -10.46 7.35 -7.00
CA TYR A 143 -11.58 6.64 -6.37
C TYR A 143 -11.96 7.23 -5.01
N ARG A 144 -10.99 7.66 -4.20
CA ARG A 144 -11.23 8.36 -2.94
C ARG A 144 -12.16 9.57 -3.08
N ARG A 145 -12.19 10.23 -4.24
CA ARG A 145 -13.07 11.38 -4.51
C ARG A 145 -14.53 10.98 -4.69
N THR A 146 -14.82 9.70 -4.90
CA THR A 146 -16.16 9.17 -5.18
C THR A 146 -16.79 8.44 -4.00
N THR A 147 -16.05 8.24 -2.90
CA THR A 147 -16.53 7.48 -1.74
C THR A 147 -17.19 8.37 -0.70
N LYS A 148 -18.03 7.76 0.15
CA LYS A 148 -18.83 8.48 1.14
C LYS A 148 -18.02 9.00 2.31
N ASP A 149 -17.09 8.19 2.81
CA ASP A 149 -16.24 8.49 3.95
C ASP A 149 -14.94 7.66 3.89
N ARG A 150 -14.01 7.90 4.83
CA ARG A 150 -12.74 7.16 4.88
C ARG A 150 -12.96 5.66 5.13
N THR A 151 -13.98 5.31 5.91
CA THR A 151 -14.28 3.90 6.21
C THR A 151 -14.74 3.19 4.95
N ASP A 152 -15.71 3.76 4.25
CA ASP A 152 -16.17 3.30 2.94
C ASP A 152 -15.00 3.19 1.94
N PHE A 153 -14.14 4.21 1.88
CA PHE A 153 -12.95 4.18 1.04
C PHE A 153 -11.98 3.04 1.35
N MET A 154 -11.74 2.73 2.63
CA MET A 154 -10.81 1.66 3.00
C MET A 154 -11.47 0.28 2.87
N GLU A 155 -12.76 0.17 3.15
CA GLU A 155 -13.53 -1.07 3.05
C GLU A 155 -13.89 -1.44 1.61
N HIS A 156 -13.99 -0.48 0.70
CA HIS A 156 -14.29 -0.74 -0.70
C HIS A 156 -13.13 -0.22 -1.54
N PRO A 157 -12.28 -1.09 -2.10
CA PRO A 157 -11.16 -0.67 -2.91
C PRO A 157 -11.61 -0.33 -4.33
N PRO A 158 -10.84 0.48 -5.08
CA PRO A 158 -11.16 0.75 -6.47
C PRO A 158 -11.06 -0.50 -7.34
N ASP A 159 -11.90 -0.55 -8.35
CA ASP A 159 -11.65 -1.36 -9.54
C ASP A 159 -10.52 -0.69 -10.34
N ILE A 160 -9.37 -1.35 -10.39
CA ILE A 160 -8.22 -0.89 -11.18
C ILE A 160 -8.19 -1.71 -12.46
N GLU A 161 -8.16 -1.04 -13.60
CA GLU A 161 -8.13 -1.69 -14.91
C GLU A 161 -7.01 -2.74 -14.99
N GLY A 162 -7.38 -3.97 -15.30
CA GLY A 162 -6.48 -5.11 -15.38
C GLY A 162 -6.14 -5.78 -14.05
N LEU A 163 -6.66 -5.32 -12.91
CA LEU A 163 -6.55 -6.01 -11.62
C LEU A 163 -7.93 -6.54 -11.21
N VAL A 164 -8.17 -7.82 -11.43
CA VAL A 164 -9.46 -8.47 -11.16
C VAL A 164 -9.36 -9.36 -9.94
N ASP A 165 -10.33 -9.28 -9.02
CA ASP A 165 -10.38 -10.16 -7.86
C ASP A 165 -10.63 -11.62 -8.29
N TYR A 166 -9.97 -12.56 -7.61
CA TYR A 166 -10.16 -14.01 -7.79
C TYR A 166 -11.50 -14.52 -7.21
#